data_AF-A0A9D6E3N8-F1
#
_entry.id   AF-A0A9D6E3N8-F1
#
_cell.length_a   1.000
_cell.length_b   1.000
_cell.length_c   1.000
_cell.angle_alpha   90.00
_cell.angle_beta   90.00
_cell.angle_gamma   90.00
#
_symmetry.space_group_name_H-M   'P 1'
#
loop_
_entity.id
_entity.type
_entity.pdbx_description
1 polymer ?
#
loop_
_entity_poly.entity_id
_entity_poly.type
_entity_poly.pdbx_seq_one_letter_code
_entity_poly.pdbx_strand_id
1 'polypeptide(L)'
;MQNSQGQKTINPRSLSDSLGSIEWYLDVLASGDFSKEPPVSEIHEIQSLLTALSTMNISLTCLIREVRDLVGQAKDSSRDVAESCLQSSLSTEQIVQAMMDLASNADVQLHHVTEVVGLANEISEIMGMAGHNVDDGLEGLSSLRDALASEKSLLGEARCRNLLERVEGCVSDLTLQKSISQNLVKGNEKIVAKIGEVFDIAHSNAAAVEEVGAATEQQKAVNDEITSKADALAALADRLARRMLHFQLPES
;
A
#
# COMPACT_ATOMS: atom_id res chain seq x y z
N MET A 1 -78.94 37.94 -25.38
CA MET A 1 -77.71 37.12 -25.19
C MET A 1 -76.54 38.07 -25.11
N GLN A 2 -75.80 38.00 -23.99
CA GLN A 2 -74.35 38.24 -23.78
C GLN A 2 -73.71 39.44 -24.53
N ASN A 3 -72.99 40.37 -23.91
CA ASN A 3 -71.90 40.14 -22.97
C ASN A 3 -71.56 41.47 -22.26
N SER A 4 -72.04 41.66 -21.04
CA SER A 4 -71.63 42.76 -20.15
C SER A 4 -70.38 42.33 -19.38
N GLN A 5 -69.23 42.33 -20.05
CA GLN A 5 -67.94 42.31 -19.36
C GLN A 5 -67.66 43.76 -18.95
N GLY A 6 -68.11 44.12 -17.75
CA GLY A 6 -67.73 45.38 -17.13
C GLY A 6 -66.21 45.45 -17.07
N GLN A 7 -65.61 46.39 -17.80
CA GLN A 7 -64.26 46.84 -17.50
C GLN A 7 -64.31 47.34 -16.06
N LYS A 8 -63.81 46.53 -15.11
CA LYS A 8 -63.48 46.99 -13.77
C LYS A 8 -62.55 48.18 -13.96
N THR A 9 -63.06 49.39 -13.80
CA THR A 9 -62.24 50.61 -13.78
C THR A 9 -61.30 50.47 -12.60
N ILE A 10 -60.04 50.12 -12.88
CA ILE A 10 -58.99 50.00 -11.87
C ILE A 10 -58.86 51.38 -11.21
N ASN A 11 -59.06 51.44 -9.90
CA ASN A 11 -58.91 52.68 -9.17
C ASN A 11 -57.40 53.03 -9.13
N PRO A 12 -56.97 54.21 -9.61
CA PRO A 12 -55.56 54.60 -9.64
C PRO A 12 -54.89 54.50 -8.26
N ARG A 13 -55.63 54.73 -7.17
CA ARG A 13 -55.13 54.57 -5.80
C ARG A 13 -54.86 53.11 -5.45
N SER A 14 -55.78 52.19 -5.73
CA SER A 14 -55.60 50.77 -5.40
C SER A 14 -54.47 50.11 -6.18
N LEU A 15 -54.22 50.58 -7.41
CA LEU A 15 -53.07 50.16 -8.21
C LEU A 15 -51.76 50.68 -7.60
N SER A 16 -51.72 51.95 -7.20
CA SER A 16 -50.55 52.56 -6.54
C SER A 16 -50.22 51.85 -5.21
N ASP A 17 -51.24 51.53 -4.41
CA ASP A 17 -51.08 50.82 -3.13
C ASP A 17 -50.59 49.37 -3.35
N SER A 18 -51.12 48.68 -4.36
CA SER A 18 -50.68 47.32 -4.73
C SER A 18 -49.24 47.30 -5.25
N LEU A 19 -48.83 48.30 -6.04
CA LEU A 19 -47.45 48.44 -6.52
C LEU A 19 -46.47 48.75 -5.40
N GLY A 20 -46.82 49.64 -4.46
CA GLY A 20 -45.99 49.90 -3.28
C GLY A 20 -45.83 48.68 -2.38
N SER A 21 -46.85 47.82 -2.30
CA SER A 21 -46.77 46.55 -1.56
C SER A 21 -45.83 45.53 -2.23
N ILE A 22 -45.82 45.48 -3.57
CA ILE A 22 -44.87 44.65 -4.33
C ILE A 22 -43.45 45.19 -4.18
N GLU A 23 -43.25 46.50 -4.27
CA GLU A 23 -41.95 47.15 -4.08
C GLU A 23 -41.37 46.78 -2.72
N TRP A 24 -42.16 46.92 -1.66
CA TRP A 24 -41.77 46.48 -0.32
C TRP A 24 -41.42 44.99 -0.27
N TYR A 25 -42.22 44.12 -0.90
CA TYR A 25 -41.96 42.67 -0.89
C TYR A 25 -40.66 42.32 -1.63
N LEU A 26 -40.37 43.00 -2.75
CA LEU A 26 -39.12 42.85 -3.48
C LEU A 26 -37.92 43.32 -2.66
N ASP A 27 -38.05 44.42 -1.89
CA ASP A 27 -37.00 44.87 -0.97
C ASP A 27 -36.73 43.85 0.14
N VAL A 28 -37.78 43.21 0.68
CA VAL A 28 -37.65 42.13 1.66
C VAL A 28 -36.90 40.93 1.07
N LEU A 29 -37.28 40.47 -0.12
CA LEU A 29 -36.58 39.38 -0.82
C LEU A 29 -35.14 39.75 -1.15
N ALA A 30 -34.88 40.98 -1.59
CA ALA A 30 -33.54 41.49 -1.90
C ALA A 30 -32.65 41.57 -0.65
N SER A 31 -33.25 41.80 0.52
CA SER A 31 -32.55 41.74 1.81
C SER A 31 -32.25 40.31 2.28
N GLY A 32 -32.66 39.28 1.53
CA GLY A 32 -32.45 37.87 1.86
C GLY A 32 -33.46 37.30 2.85
N ASP A 33 -34.54 38.01 3.15
CA ASP A 33 -35.64 37.48 3.94
C ASP A 33 -36.67 36.79 3.04
N PHE A 34 -36.53 35.47 2.89
CA PHE A 34 -37.45 34.62 2.14
C PHE A 34 -38.57 34.03 3.02
N SER A 35 -38.62 34.39 4.31
CA SER A 35 -39.62 33.90 5.26
C SER A 35 -40.99 34.57 5.11
N LYS A 36 -41.06 35.71 4.39
CA LYS A 36 -42.28 36.51 4.26
C LYS A 36 -43.17 36.04 3.11
N GLU A 37 -44.47 36.05 3.37
CA GLU A 37 -45.49 35.78 2.37
C GLU A 37 -45.73 37.01 1.47
N PRO A 38 -46.06 36.78 0.18
CA PRO A 38 -46.38 37.87 -0.75
C PRO A 38 -47.67 38.58 -0.32
N PRO A 39 -47.77 39.92 -0.53
CA PRO A 39 -48.98 40.67 -0.23
C PRO A 39 -50.15 40.24 -1.11
N VAL A 40 -51.38 40.44 -0.64
CA VAL A 40 -52.61 40.11 -1.40
C VAL A 40 -53.05 41.31 -2.24
N SER A 41 -53.42 41.08 -3.49
CA SER A 41 -54.03 42.10 -4.36
C SER A 41 -55.34 41.60 -4.97
N GLU A 42 -56.32 42.47 -5.17
CA GLU A 42 -57.57 42.15 -5.86
C GLU A 42 -57.48 42.32 -7.39
N ILE A 43 -56.35 42.87 -7.88
CA ILE A 43 -56.10 43.10 -9.31
C ILE A 43 -55.51 41.82 -9.91
N HIS A 44 -56.16 41.26 -10.93
CA HIS A 44 -55.81 39.96 -11.50
C HIS A 44 -54.37 39.92 -12.08
N GLU A 45 -53.96 40.96 -12.79
CA GLU A 45 -52.62 41.08 -13.36
C GLU A 45 -51.54 41.14 -12.26
N ILE A 46 -51.85 41.80 -11.15
CA ILE A 46 -50.97 41.88 -9.98
C ILE A 46 -50.91 40.53 -9.25
N GLN A 47 -52.04 39.83 -9.12
CA GLN A 47 -52.06 38.46 -8.58
C GLN A 47 -51.20 37.51 -9.42
N SER A 48 -51.27 37.60 -10.75
CA SER A 48 -50.45 36.77 -11.64
C SER A 48 -48.95 37.02 -11.42
N LEU A 49 -48.54 38.29 -11.28
CA LEU A 49 -47.16 38.66 -10.95
C LEU A 49 -46.73 38.13 -9.56
N LEU A 50 -47.56 38.32 -8.53
CA LEU A 50 -47.31 37.83 -7.18
C LEU A 50 -47.19 36.30 -7.14
N THR A 51 -47.96 35.59 -7.97
CA THR A 51 -47.88 34.13 -8.13
C THR A 51 -46.53 33.71 -8.74
N ALA A 52 -46.08 34.41 -9.78
CA ALA A 52 -44.76 34.17 -10.37
C ALA A 52 -43.62 34.47 -9.38
N LEU A 53 -43.74 35.57 -8.61
CA LEU A 53 -42.79 35.92 -7.54
C LEU A 53 -42.77 34.89 -6.42
N SER A 54 -43.93 34.37 -6.01
CA SER A 54 -44.03 33.30 -5.02
C SER A 54 -43.34 32.02 -5.51
N THR A 55 -43.57 31.64 -6.76
CA THR A 55 -42.89 30.49 -7.39
C THR A 55 -41.37 30.67 -7.37
N MET A 56 -40.88 31.87 -7.73
CA MET A 56 -39.46 32.20 -7.67
C MET A 56 -38.90 32.12 -6.24
N ASN A 57 -39.62 32.66 -5.25
CA ASN A 57 -39.23 32.60 -3.84
C ASN A 57 -39.10 31.13 -3.38
N ILE A 58 -40.07 30.27 -3.72
CA ILE A 58 -40.02 28.84 -3.41
C ILE A 58 -38.80 28.18 -4.05
N SER A 59 -38.52 28.43 -5.33
CA SER A 59 -37.35 27.86 -6.02
C SER A 59 -36.03 28.33 -5.41
N LEU A 60 -35.90 29.62 -5.07
CA LEU A 60 -34.72 30.17 -4.41
C LEU A 60 -34.54 29.58 -3.01
N THR A 61 -35.63 29.46 -2.23
CA THR A 61 -35.63 28.83 -0.92
C THR A 61 -35.15 27.37 -1.01
N CYS A 62 -35.61 26.62 -2.01
CA CYS A 62 -35.16 25.25 -2.26
C CYS A 62 -33.67 25.18 -2.59
N LEU A 63 -33.20 26.03 -3.51
CA LEU A 63 -31.79 26.11 -3.88
C LEU A 63 -30.90 26.49 -2.70
N ILE A 64 -31.33 27.45 -1.87
CA ILE A 64 -30.58 27.85 -0.67
C ILE A 64 -30.48 26.69 0.34
N ARG A 65 -31.55 25.89 0.48
CA ARG A 65 -31.51 24.66 1.30
C ARG A 65 -30.52 23.64 0.74
N GLU A 66 -30.60 23.33 -0.55
CA GLU A 66 -29.65 22.40 -1.20
C GLU A 66 -28.19 22.86 -1.05
N VAL A 67 -27.91 24.15 -1.26
CA VAL A 67 -26.54 24.67 -1.09
C VAL A 67 -26.09 24.57 0.37
N ARG A 68 -26.97 24.84 1.34
CA ARG A 68 -26.66 24.68 2.77
C ARG A 68 -26.33 23.22 3.12
N ASP A 69 -27.08 22.28 2.58
CA ASP A 69 -26.85 20.84 2.79
C ASP A 69 -25.54 20.37 2.14
N LEU A 70 -25.29 20.78 0.89
CA LEU A 70 -24.04 20.47 0.17
C LEU A 70 -22.81 21.04 0.89
N VAL A 71 -22.93 22.24 1.47
CA VAL A 71 -21.85 22.85 2.27
C VAL A 71 -21.58 22.07 3.55
N GLY A 72 -22.64 21.60 4.23
CA GLY A 72 -22.49 20.71 5.39
C GLY A 72 -21.76 19.42 5.02
N GLN A 73 -22.21 18.75 3.96
CA GLN A 73 -21.58 17.54 3.44
C GLN A 73 -20.12 17.76 3.02
N ALA A 74 -19.82 18.89 2.37
CA ALA A 74 -18.45 19.21 1.96
C ALA A 74 -17.51 19.40 3.16
N LYS A 75 -18.01 20.01 4.24
CA LYS A 75 -17.26 20.18 5.49
C LYS A 75 -16.99 18.84 6.16
N ASP A 76 -18.01 18.01 6.30
CA ASP A 76 -17.90 16.69 6.93
C ASP A 76 -16.97 15.79 6.10
N SER A 77 -17.16 15.73 4.78
CA SER A 77 -16.30 14.97 3.88
C SER A 77 -14.84 15.44 3.91
N SER A 78 -14.60 16.75 4.01
CA SER A 78 -13.23 17.27 4.16
C SER A 78 -12.58 16.79 5.45
N ARG A 79 -13.33 16.79 6.56
CA ARG A 79 -12.84 16.28 7.84
C ARG A 79 -12.52 14.79 7.77
N ASP A 80 -13.40 13.99 7.15
CA ASP A 80 -13.19 12.55 6.97
C ASP A 80 -11.96 12.25 6.12
N VAL A 81 -11.72 13.04 5.07
CA VAL A 81 -10.52 12.93 4.22
C VAL A 81 -9.26 13.27 5.03
N ALA A 82 -9.27 14.34 5.83
CA ALA A 82 -8.13 14.71 6.67
C ALA A 82 -7.79 13.61 7.69
N GLU A 83 -8.81 13.02 8.33
CA GLU A 83 -8.63 11.88 9.25
C GLU A 83 -8.08 10.65 8.52
N SER A 84 -8.61 10.34 7.33
CA SER A 84 -8.11 9.24 6.50
C SER A 84 -6.66 9.44 6.07
N CYS A 85 -6.24 10.67 5.79
CA CYS A 85 -4.85 11.00 5.46
C CYS A 85 -3.92 10.84 6.65
N LEU A 86 -4.34 11.27 7.85
CA LEU A 86 -3.60 11.04 9.09
C LEU A 86 -3.38 9.55 9.35
N GLN A 87 -4.45 8.76 9.20
CA GLN A 87 -4.37 7.30 9.35
C GLN A 87 -3.47 6.66 8.28
N SER A 88 -3.54 7.14 7.04
CA SER A 88 -2.66 6.69 5.96
C SER A 88 -1.20 7.01 6.27
N SER A 89 -0.89 8.19 6.82
CA SER A 89 0.47 8.56 7.22
C SER A 89 1.00 7.69 8.36
N LEU A 90 0.18 7.35 9.35
CA LEU A 90 0.55 6.39 10.40
C LEU A 90 0.84 4.99 9.82
N SER A 91 0.02 4.54 8.88
CA SER A 91 0.23 3.25 8.20
C SER A 91 1.51 3.27 7.36
N THR A 92 1.82 4.42 6.75
CA THR A 92 3.05 4.68 5.98
C THR A 92 4.28 4.59 6.89
N GLU A 93 4.22 5.14 8.11
CA GLU A 93 5.29 4.99 9.12
C GLU A 93 5.50 3.52 9.53
N GLN A 94 4.42 2.73 9.66
CA GLN A 94 4.53 1.29 9.93
C GLN A 94 5.21 0.53 8.79
N ILE A 95 4.94 0.92 7.53
CA ILE A 95 5.63 0.37 6.37
C ILE A 95 7.13 0.69 6.42
N VAL A 96 7.51 1.93 6.74
CA VAL A 96 8.93 2.30 6.93
C VAL A 96 9.59 1.38 7.95
N GLN A 97 8.94 1.13 9.10
CA GLN A 97 9.50 0.27 10.13
C GLN A 97 9.71 -1.16 9.63
N ALA A 98 8.71 -1.73 8.93
CA ALA A 98 8.83 -3.07 8.35
C ALA A 98 9.95 -3.14 7.30
N MET A 99 10.18 -2.06 6.54
CA MET A 99 11.27 -1.99 5.57
C MET A 99 12.64 -1.89 6.23
N MET A 100 12.77 -1.18 7.36
CA MET A 100 13.99 -1.18 8.16
C MET A 100 14.32 -2.57 8.70
N ASP A 101 13.30 -3.30 9.17
CA ASP A 101 13.47 -4.67 9.64
C ASP A 101 13.88 -5.61 8.49
N LEU A 102 13.28 -5.45 7.31
CA LEU A 102 13.62 -6.21 6.11
C LEU A 102 15.06 -5.95 5.65
N ALA A 103 15.51 -4.70 5.69
CA ALA A 103 16.89 -4.33 5.36
C ALA A 103 17.89 -4.97 6.32
N SER A 104 17.63 -4.85 7.63
CA SER A 104 18.43 -5.49 8.67
C SER A 104 18.52 -7.01 8.47
N ASN A 105 17.39 -7.64 8.13
CA ASN A 105 17.36 -9.07 7.84
C ASN A 105 18.14 -9.43 6.57
N ALA A 106 18.08 -8.62 5.52
CA ALA A 106 18.88 -8.82 4.30
C ALA A 106 20.39 -8.74 4.61
N ASP A 107 20.82 -7.79 5.43
CA ASP A 107 22.22 -7.68 5.87
C ASP A 107 22.66 -8.90 6.70
N VAL A 108 21.82 -9.37 7.63
CA VAL A 108 22.08 -10.60 8.41
C VAL A 108 22.18 -11.82 7.50
N GLN A 109 21.32 -11.92 6.48
CA GLN A 109 21.40 -13.00 5.49
C GLN A 109 22.71 -12.96 4.71
N LEU A 110 23.18 -11.79 4.27
CA LEU A 110 24.47 -11.64 3.58
C LEU A 110 25.66 -12.06 4.47
N HIS A 111 25.59 -11.78 5.76
CA HIS A 111 26.60 -12.24 6.71
C HIS A 111 26.63 -13.78 6.81
N HIS A 112 25.47 -14.41 6.99
CA HIS A 112 25.38 -15.88 7.04
C HIS A 112 25.78 -16.54 5.71
N VAL A 113 25.41 -15.94 4.58
CA VAL A 113 25.87 -16.39 3.25
C VAL A 113 27.39 -16.44 3.20
N THR A 114 28.07 -15.38 3.67
CA THR A 114 29.54 -15.31 3.68
C THR A 114 30.14 -16.40 4.59
N GLU A 115 29.55 -16.62 5.76
CA GLU A 115 29.97 -17.66 6.71
C GLU A 115 29.83 -19.06 6.11
N VAL A 116 28.67 -19.38 5.51
CA VAL A 116 28.43 -20.71 4.93
C VAL A 116 29.30 -20.95 3.69
N VAL A 117 29.58 -19.93 2.86
CA VAL A 117 30.58 -20.05 1.78
C VAL A 117 31.97 -20.37 2.35
N GLY A 118 32.35 -19.74 3.46
CA GLY A 118 33.60 -20.05 4.17
C GLY A 118 33.68 -21.51 4.59
N LEU A 119 32.64 -21.99 5.28
CA LEU A 119 32.52 -23.40 5.71
C LEU A 119 32.53 -24.37 4.51
N ALA A 120 31.86 -24.02 3.42
CA ALA A 120 31.85 -24.82 2.21
C ALA A 120 33.25 -24.95 1.59
N ASN A 121 34.04 -23.86 1.58
CA ASN A 121 35.42 -23.93 1.10
C ASN A 121 36.29 -24.82 1.99
N GLU A 122 36.11 -24.76 3.31
CA GLU A 122 36.82 -25.63 4.26
C GLU A 122 36.47 -27.12 4.05
N ILE A 123 35.20 -27.44 3.81
CA ILE A 123 34.79 -28.81 3.47
C ILE A 123 35.46 -29.30 2.19
N SER A 124 35.53 -28.47 1.14
CA SER A 124 36.20 -28.83 -0.11
C SER A 124 37.69 -29.13 0.10
N GLU A 125 38.37 -28.35 0.95
CA GLU A 125 39.77 -28.57 1.30
C GLU A 125 39.97 -29.88 2.05
N ILE A 126 39.18 -30.12 3.11
CA ILE A 126 39.23 -31.35 3.91
C ILE A 126 38.93 -32.58 3.03
N MET A 127 37.96 -32.50 2.11
CA MET A 127 37.64 -33.58 1.19
C MET A 127 38.72 -33.82 0.14
N GLY A 128 39.40 -32.76 -0.32
CA GLY A 128 40.57 -32.87 -1.18
C GLY A 128 41.70 -33.64 -0.50
N MET A 129 42.01 -33.29 0.75
CA MET A 129 43.01 -33.99 1.57
C MET A 129 42.60 -35.45 1.84
N ALA A 130 41.33 -35.69 2.19
CA ALA A 130 40.80 -37.03 2.40
C ALA A 130 40.91 -37.90 1.14
N GLY A 131 40.62 -37.33 -0.03
CA GLY A 131 40.80 -38.00 -1.31
C GLY A 131 42.25 -38.39 -1.58
N HIS A 132 43.20 -37.48 -1.36
CA HIS A 132 44.63 -37.76 -1.50
C HIS A 132 45.09 -38.87 -0.56
N ASN A 133 44.70 -38.81 0.72
CA ASN A 133 45.04 -39.84 1.70
C ASN A 133 44.48 -41.22 1.33
N VAL A 134 43.28 -41.27 0.74
CA VAL A 134 42.68 -42.51 0.23
C VAL A 134 43.46 -43.06 -0.96
N ASP A 135 43.86 -42.19 -1.89
CA ASP A 135 44.65 -42.59 -3.06
C ASP A 135 46.04 -43.12 -2.66
N ASP A 136 46.74 -42.43 -1.75
CA ASP A 136 48.02 -42.89 -1.17
C ASP A 136 47.85 -44.24 -0.45
N GLY A 137 46.77 -44.39 0.31
CA GLY A 137 46.44 -45.64 1.00
C GLY A 137 46.22 -46.81 0.03
N LEU A 138 45.51 -46.57 -1.07
CA LEU A 138 45.28 -47.58 -2.11
C LEU A 138 46.58 -47.96 -2.83
N GLU A 139 47.45 -47.00 -3.12
CA GLU A 139 48.77 -47.26 -3.71
C GLU A 139 49.67 -48.08 -2.78
N GLY A 140 49.69 -47.73 -1.48
CA GLY A 140 50.40 -48.47 -0.45
C GLY A 140 49.90 -49.91 -0.31
N LEU A 141 48.58 -50.12 -0.32
CA LEU A 141 47.98 -51.46 -0.28
C LEU A 141 48.26 -52.27 -1.55
N SER A 142 48.27 -51.64 -2.72
CA SER A 142 48.65 -52.31 -3.98
C SER A 142 50.09 -52.80 -3.91
N SER A 143 51.01 -51.95 -3.44
CA SER A 143 52.42 -52.31 -3.25
C SER A 143 52.59 -53.44 -2.24
N LEU A 144 51.84 -53.41 -1.13
CA LEU A 144 51.84 -54.47 -0.12
C LEU A 144 51.31 -55.79 -0.68
N ARG A 145 50.21 -55.75 -1.45
CA ARG A 145 49.65 -56.93 -2.12
C ARG A 145 50.69 -57.60 -3.04
N ASP A 146 51.40 -56.79 -3.82
CA ASP A 146 52.37 -57.29 -4.79
C ASP A 146 53.61 -57.90 -4.07
N ALA A 147 54.05 -57.28 -2.98
CA ALA A 147 55.10 -57.83 -2.10
C ALA A 147 54.68 -59.19 -1.51
N LEU A 148 53.47 -59.29 -0.95
CA LEU A 148 52.93 -60.54 -0.39
C LEU A 148 52.81 -61.66 -1.42
N ALA A 149 52.51 -61.32 -2.68
CA ALA A 149 52.47 -62.27 -3.79
C ALA A 149 53.86 -62.80 -4.16
N SER A 150 54.88 -61.92 -4.12
CA SER A 150 56.28 -62.28 -4.44
C SER A 150 56.96 -63.14 -3.35
N GLU A 151 56.56 -62.98 -2.09
CA GLU A 151 57.25 -63.58 -0.93
C GLU A 151 56.54 -64.84 -0.38
N LYS A 152 55.64 -65.42 -1.19
CA LYS A 152 54.79 -66.57 -0.83
C LYS A 152 55.55 -67.79 -0.28
N SER A 153 56.80 -68.00 -0.72
CA SER A 153 57.66 -69.11 -0.28
C SER A 153 58.26 -68.92 1.13
N LEU A 154 58.37 -67.68 1.61
CA LEU A 154 59.05 -67.33 2.88
C LEU A 154 58.06 -67.21 4.04
N LEU A 155 56.85 -66.69 3.78
CA LEU A 155 55.82 -66.43 4.80
C LEU A 155 54.89 -67.61 5.10
N GLY A 156 54.86 -68.62 4.22
CA GLY A 156 53.95 -69.76 4.28
C GLY A 156 52.55 -69.44 3.73
N GLU A 157 51.96 -70.38 2.99
CA GLU A 157 50.74 -70.13 2.18
C GLU A 157 49.52 -69.67 3.00
N ALA A 158 49.33 -70.22 4.20
CA ALA A 158 48.21 -69.86 5.06
C ALA A 158 48.30 -68.41 5.57
N ARG A 159 49.52 -67.94 5.88
CA ARG A 159 49.75 -66.59 6.38
C ARG A 159 49.59 -65.54 5.27
N CYS A 160 50.14 -65.80 4.08
CA CYS A 160 49.93 -64.95 2.90
C CYS A 160 48.45 -64.82 2.57
N ARG A 161 47.69 -65.92 2.64
CA ARG A 161 46.24 -65.90 2.38
C ARG A 161 45.49 -64.97 3.33
N ASN A 162 45.75 -65.06 4.64
CA ASN A 162 45.10 -64.19 5.62
C ASN A 162 45.50 -62.71 5.45
N LEU A 163 46.76 -62.42 5.13
CA LEU A 163 47.20 -61.05 4.88
C LEU A 163 46.57 -60.45 3.62
N LEU A 164 46.44 -61.23 2.54
CA LEU A 164 45.76 -60.80 1.32
C LEU A 164 44.28 -60.50 1.58
N GLU A 165 43.57 -61.37 2.32
CA GLU A 165 42.17 -61.13 2.71
C GLU A 165 42.01 -59.83 3.52
N ARG A 166 42.95 -59.54 4.43
CA ARG A 166 42.96 -58.27 5.18
C ARG A 166 43.23 -57.06 4.29
N VAL A 167 44.13 -57.18 3.31
CA VAL A 167 44.41 -56.11 2.33
C VAL A 167 43.17 -55.85 1.47
N GLU A 168 42.49 -56.90 1.00
CA GLU A 168 41.24 -56.78 0.25
C GLU A 168 40.15 -56.07 1.06
N GLY A 169 40.01 -56.39 2.35
CA GLY A 169 39.10 -55.68 3.26
C GLY A 169 39.45 -54.18 3.37
N CYS A 170 40.72 -53.84 3.54
CA CYS A 170 41.16 -52.45 3.64
C CYS A 170 40.98 -51.68 2.32
N VAL A 171 41.21 -52.32 1.18
CA VAL A 171 40.91 -51.75 -0.14
C VAL A 171 39.41 -51.45 -0.28
N SER A 172 38.55 -52.36 0.18
CA SER A 172 37.11 -52.16 0.19
C SER A 172 36.72 -50.94 1.05
N ASP A 173 37.27 -50.84 2.28
CA ASP A 173 37.00 -49.72 3.19
C ASP A 173 37.45 -48.37 2.61
N LEU A 174 38.65 -48.30 2.03
CA LEU A 174 39.15 -47.08 1.37
C LEU A 174 38.32 -46.71 0.14
N THR A 175 37.83 -47.69 -0.62
CA THR A 175 36.94 -47.43 -1.77
C THR A 175 35.59 -46.88 -1.33
N LEU A 176 35.06 -47.35 -0.20
CA LEU A 176 33.87 -46.78 0.42
C LEU A 176 34.12 -45.34 0.88
N GLN A 177 35.24 -45.08 1.55
CA GLN A 177 35.64 -43.74 1.98
C GLN A 177 35.81 -42.77 0.80
N LYS A 178 36.37 -43.23 -0.33
CA LYS A 178 36.44 -42.46 -1.58
C LYS A 178 35.05 -42.03 -2.06
N SER A 179 34.11 -42.97 -2.05
CA SER A 179 32.73 -42.73 -2.48
C SER A 179 32.01 -41.72 -1.57
N ILE A 180 32.23 -41.83 -0.25
CA ILE A 180 31.70 -40.86 0.72
C ILE A 180 32.27 -39.45 0.44
N SER A 181 33.59 -39.34 0.24
CA SER A 181 34.25 -38.05 -0.02
C SER A 181 33.72 -37.40 -1.31
N GLN A 182 33.53 -38.18 -2.38
CA GLN A 182 32.93 -37.68 -3.63
C GLN A 182 31.49 -37.21 -3.45
N ASN A 183 30.70 -37.91 -2.64
CA ASN A 183 29.33 -37.49 -2.34
C ASN A 183 29.28 -36.20 -1.52
N LEU A 184 30.22 -36.03 -0.58
CA LEU A 184 30.35 -34.80 0.20
C LEU A 184 30.74 -33.61 -0.68
N VAL A 185 31.69 -33.77 -1.62
CA VAL A 185 32.03 -32.72 -2.59
C VAL A 185 30.80 -32.31 -3.41
N LYS A 186 30.06 -33.28 -3.97
CA LYS A 186 28.82 -32.98 -4.72
C LYS A 186 27.74 -32.34 -3.86
N GLY A 187 27.62 -32.74 -2.60
CA GLY A 187 26.71 -32.13 -1.64
C GLY A 187 27.08 -30.68 -1.37
N ASN A 188 28.38 -30.42 -1.20
CA ASN A 188 28.92 -29.10 -0.96
C ASN A 188 28.73 -28.15 -2.16
N GLU A 189 28.93 -28.62 -3.39
CA GLU A 189 28.63 -27.87 -4.61
C GLU A 189 27.15 -27.42 -4.67
N LYS A 190 26.23 -28.31 -4.27
CA LYS A 190 24.79 -27.97 -4.18
C LYS A 190 24.50 -26.93 -3.10
N ILE A 191 25.18 -27.02 -1.96
CA ILE A 191 25.08 -26.04 -0.88
C ILE A 191 25.52 -24.66 -1.40
N VAL A 192 26.69 -24.57 -2.04
CA VAL A 192 27.19 -23.33 -2.64
C VAL A 192 26.22 -22.76 -3.68
N ALA A 193 25.65 -23.60 -4.55
CA ALA A 193 24.65 -23.16 -5.52
C ALA A 193 23.41 -22.58 -4.85
N LYS A 194 22.90 -23.24 -3.79
CA LYS A 194 21.73 -22.76 -3.03
C LYS A 194 22.01 -21.48 -2.26
N ILE A 195 23.24 -21.27 -1.81
CA ILE A 195 23.66 -20.02 -1.18
C ILE A 195 23.65 -18.86 -2.18
N GLY A 196 23.98 -19.12 -3.44
CA GLY A 196 23.82 -18.13 -4.52
C GLY A 196 22.37 -17.62 -4.62
N GLU A 197 21.38 -18.52 -4.53
CA GLU A 197 19.97 -18.13 -4.52
C GLU A 197 19.62 -17.24 -3.31
N VAL A 198 20.19 -17.53 -2.13
CA VAL A 198 19.98 -16.71 -0.92
C VAL A 198 20.62 -15.32 -1.05
N PHE A 199 21.80 -15.25 -1.66
CA PHE A 199 22.46 -13.98 -1.97
C PHE A 199 21.60 -13.11 -2.89
N ASP A 200 21.06 -13.69 -3.95
CA ASP A 200 20.17 -12.98 -4.89
C ASP A 200 18.91 -12.47 -4.19
N ILE A 201 18.32 -13.27 -3.29
CA ILE A 201 17.16 -12.86 -2.48
C ILE A 201 17.51 -11.69 -1.57
N ALA A 202 18.64 -11.75 -0.85
CA ALA A 202 19.05 -10.67 0.04
C ALA A 202 19.30 -9.36 -0.74
N HIS A 203 19.92 -9.45 -1.92
CA HIS A 203 20.12 -8.30 -2.79
C HIS A 203 18.80 -7.73 -3.32
N SER A 204 17.87 -8.60 -3.73
CA SER A 204 16.54 -8.18 -4.16
C SER A 204 15.73 -7.53 -3.04
N ASN A 205 15.86 -8.02 -1.81
CA ASN A 205 15.21 -7.42 -0.64
C ASN A 205 15.75 -6.01 -0.37
N ALA A 206 17.06 -5.78 -0.47
CA ALA A 206 17.66 -4.46 -0.32
C ALA A 206 17.13 -3.47 -1.38
N ALA A 207 17.06 -3.89 -2.65
CA ALA A 207 16.47 -3.07 -3.72
C ALA A 207 14.99 -2.75 -3.48
N ALA A 208 14.21 -3.73 -3.01
CA ALA A 208 12.79 -3.53 -2.69
C ALA A 208 12.60 -2.54 -1.52
N VAL A 209 13.47 -2.58 -0.51
CA VAL A 209 13.46 -1.59 0.58
C VAL A 209 13.66 -0.18 0.07
N GLU A 210 14.62 0.04 -0.84
CA GLU A 210 14.86 1.37 -1.41
C GLU A 210 13.66 1.86 -2.23
N GLU A 211 13.09 1.01 -3.08
CA GLU A 211 11.94 1.34 -3.91
C GLU A 211 10.72 1.70 -3.06
N VAL A 212 10.38 0.83 -2.09
CA VAL A 212 9.25 1.07 -1.19
C VAL A 212 9.52 2.29 -0.31
N GLY A 213 10.76 2.51 0.16
CA GLY A 213 11.13 3.71 0.91
C GLY A 213 10.84 5.00 0.14
N ALA A 214 11.24 5.06 -1.14
CA ALA A 214 10.94 6.20 -2.00
C ALA A 214 9.43 6.42 -2.23
N ALA A 215 8.68 5.34 -2.49
CA ALA A 215 7.23 5.41 -2.66
C ALA A 215 6.52 5.89 -1.38
N THR A 216 7.00 5.43 -0.23
CA THR A 216 6.49 5.77 1.10
C THR A 216 6.74 7.25 1.43
N GLU A 217 7.90 7.79 1.05
CA GLU A 217 8.20 9.22 1.18
C GLU A 217 7.30 10.08 0.28
N GLN A 218 7.08 9.65 -0.97
CA GLN A 218 6.13 10.32 -1.87
C GLN A 218 4.71 10.28 -1.33
N GLN A 219 4.26 9.13 -0.80
CA GLN A 219 2.92 8.99 -0.25
C GLN A 219 2.69 9.89 0.96
N LYS A 220 3.70 10.06 1.83
CA LYS A 220 3.63 11.02 2.94
C LYS A 220 3.42 12.46 2.43
N ALA A 221 4.18 12.87 1.42
CA ALA A 221 4.03 14.20 0.82
C ALA A 221 2.64 14.41 0.20
N VAL A 222 2.10 13.39 -0.48
CA VAL A 222 0.73 13.42 -1.04
C VAL A 222 -0.31 13.54 0.07
N ASN A 223 -0.17 12.80 1.18
CA ASN A 223 -1.09 12.89 2.32
C ASN A 223 -1.07 14.28 2.96
N ASP A 224 0.11 14.90 3.10
CA ASP A 224 0.24 16.26 3.61
C ASP A 224 -0.46 17.27 2.69
N GLU A 225 -0.32 17.10 1.37
CA GLU A 225 -1.01 17.94 0.37
C GLU A 225 -2.54 17.75 0.40
N ILE A 226 -3.02 16.52 0.49
CA ILE A 226 -4.46 16.23 0.56
C ILE A 226 -5.05 16.79 1.85
N THR A 227 -4.38 16.62 2.99
CA THR A 227 -4.80 17.21 4.27
C THR A 227 -4.92 18.74 4.14
N SER A 228 -3.93 19.40 3.57
CA SER A 228 -3.97 20.85 3.34
C SER A 228 -5.16 21.27 2.44
N LYS A 229 -5.44 20.50 1.39
CA LYS A 229 -6.60 20.76 0.50
C LYS A 229 -7.93 20.51 1.20
N ALA A 230 -8.03 19.48 2.03
CA ALA A 230 -9.21 19.18 2.82
C ALA A 230 -9.48 20.32 3.82
N ASP A 231 -8.46 20.81 4.52
CA ASP A 231 -8.59 21.96 5.42
C ASP A 231 -9.04 23.22 4.67
N ALA A 232 -8.48 23.46 3.48
CA ALA A 232 -8.89 24.59 2.63
C ALA A 232 -10.36 24.48 2.18
N LEU A 233 -10.81 23.27 1.83
CA LEU A 233 -12.19 23.00 1.44
C LEU A 233 -13.15 23.16 2.63
N ALA A 234 -12.80 22.66 3.81
CA ALA A 234 -13.56 22.86 5.03
C ALA A 234 -13.69 24.35 5.38
N ALA A 235 -12.61 25.12 5.24
CA ALA A 235 -12.62 26.57 5.46
C ALA A 235 -13.50 27.30 4.43
N LEU A 236 -13.49 26.86 3.16
CA LEU A 236 -14.36 27.41 2.12
C LEU A 236 -15.83 27.10 2.42
N ALA A 237 -16.13 25.87 2.82
CA ALA A 237 -17.45 25.44 3.25
C ALA A 237 -17.95 26.29 4.43
N ASP A 238 -17.12 26.50 5.47
CA ASP A 238 -17.47 27.37 6.60
C ASP A 238 -17.75 28.81 6.18
N ARG A 239 -16.98 29.37 5.24
CA ARG A 239 -17.23 30.71 4.70
C ARG A 239 -18.54 30.78 3.93
N LEU A 240 -18.85 29.77 3.13
CA LEU A 240 -20.10 29.70 2.38
C LEU A 240 -21.30 29.52 3.32
N ALA A 241 -21.19 28.66 4.32
CA ALA A 241 -22.20 28.48 5.37
C ALA A 241 -22.52 29.80 6.07
N ARG A 242 -21.50 30.57 6.46
CA ARG A 242 -21.68 31.90 7.07
C ARG A 242 -22.39 32.89 6.14
N ARG A 243 -22.09 32.88 4.84
CA ARG A 243 -22.83 33.70 3.86
C ARG A 243 -24.28 33.26 3.73
N MET A 244 -24.55 31.95 3.80
CA MET A 244 -25.89 31.40 3.73
C MET A 244 -26.76 31.73 4.97
N LEU A 245 -26.16 32.08 6.11
CA LEU A 245 -26.89 32.54 7.31
C LEU A 245 -27.59 33.88 7.09
N HIS A 246 -27.16 34.68 6.11
CA HIS A 246 -27.86 35.91 5.75
C HIS A 246 -29.29 35.61 5.26
N PHE A 247 -29.48 34.48 4.59
CA PHE A 247 -30.76 34.11 4.02
C PHE A 247 -31.68 33.51 5.07
N GLN A 248 -32.74 34.24 5.40
CA GLN A 248 -33.79 33.77 6.30
C GLN A 248 -34.78 32.95 5.47
N LEU A 249 -34.98 31.70 5.85
CA LEU A 249 -35.88 30.79 5.15
C LEU A 249 -37.16 30.62 5.97
N PRO A 250 -38.29 30.28 5.35
CA PRO A 250 -39.48 29.87 6.09
C PRO A 250 -39.15 28.69 7.01
N GLU A 251 -39.67 28.70 8.23
CA GLU A 251 -39.70 27.50 9.07
C GLU A 251 -40.53 26.44 8.34
N SER A 252 -39.95 25.25 8.19
CA SER A 252 -40.62 24.07 7.62
C SER A 252 -41.54 23.41 8.62
#